data_AF-A0A3D2F660-F1
#
_entry.id   AF-A0A3D2F660-F1
#
_cell.length_a   1.000
_cell.length_b   1.000
_cell.length_c   1.000
_cell.angle_alpha   90.00
_cell.angle_beta   90.00
_cell.angle_gamma   90.00
#
_symmetry.space_group_name_H-M   'P 1'
#
loop_
_entity.id
_entity.type
_entity.pdbx_description
1 polymer ?
#
loop_
_entity_poly.entity_id
_entity_poly.type
_entity_poly.pdbx_seq_one_letter_code
_entity_poly.pdbx_strand_id
1 'polypeptide(L)'
;AGEPLSNFPLREPYRENADYNESIPLGDPMTLADPDMPWFSVKEAVLPFARFPGVDTILGPEMRSTGEVMGWDRDFPRAFLKAQ
;
A
#
# COMPACT_ATOMS: atom_id res chain seq x y z
N ALA A 1 11.05 11.68 -12.81
CA ALA A 1 11.49 13.01 -12.36
C ALA A 1 12.25 12.81 -11.06
N GLY A 2 13.55 13.13 -11.01
CA GLY A 2 14.43 12.88 -9.86
C GLY A 2 14.26 13.87 -8.70
N GLU A 3 13.07 14.45 -8.56
CA GLU A 3 12.72 15.35 -7.46
C GLU A 3 12.57 14.49 -6.18
N PRO A 4 13.24 14.84 -5.07
CA PRO A 4 13.08 14.13 -3.81
C PRO A 4 11.66 14.32 -3.25
N LEU A 5 11.17 13.33 -2.51
CA LEU A 5 9.84 13.39 -1.86
C LEU A 5 9.66 14.62 -0.97
N SER A 6 10.75 15.12 -0.38
CA SER A 6 10.76 16.35 0.42
C SER A 6 10.29 17.61 -0.32
N ASN A 7 10.25 17.58 -1.66
CA ASN A 7 9.82 18.72 -2.47
C ASN A 7 8.30 18.85 -2.56
N PHE A 8 7.56 17.85 -2.10
CA PHE A 8 6.11 17.82 -2.17
C PHE A 8 5.52 18.12 -0.78
N PRO A 9 4.64 19.12 -0.64
CA PRO A 9 4.00 19.42 0.63
C PRO A 9 3.09 18.26 1.07
N LEU A 10 2.99 18.06 2.39
CA LEU A 10 2.01 17.14 2.96
C LEU A 10 0.60 17.70 2.77
N ARG A 11 -0.34 16.81 2.46
CA ARG A 11 -1.78 17.12 2.45
C ARG A 11 -2.29 17.31 3.87
N GLU A 12 -3.43 17.98 4.02
CA GLU A 12 -4.13 18.01 5.30
C GLU A 12 -4.49 16.59 5.77
N PRO A 13 -4.36 16.33 7.09
CA PRO A 13 -4.71 15.06 7.69
C PRO A 13 -6.16 14.68 7.41
N TYR A 14 -6.42 13.37 7.38
CA TYR A 14 -7.79 12.90 7.42
C TYR A 14 -8.39 13.16 8.80
N ARG A 15 -9.71 13.38 8.85
CA ARG A 15 -10.43 13.39 10.13
C ARG A 15 -10.33 11.99 10.75
N GLU A 16 -10.12 11.94 12.08
CA GLU A 16 -10.05 10.66 12.82
C GLU A 16 -11.27 9.76 12.57
N ASN A 17 -12.45 10.37 12.39
CA ASN A 17 -13.72 9.67 12.15
C ASN A 17 -14.17 9.71 10.69
N ALA A 18 -13.27 9.93 9.72
CA ALA A 18 -13.62 9.92 8.30
C ALA A 18 -14.46 8.67 8.01
N ASP A 19 -15.61 8.71 7.32
CA ASP A 19 -16.50 7.55 7.04
C ASP A 19 -16.41 7.08 5.57
N TYR A 20 -16.75 5.82 5.26
CA TYR A 20 -16.85 5.29 3.90
C TYR A 20 -17.84 6.08 3.04
N ASN A 21 -18.86 6.63 3.67
CA ASN A 21 -19.90 7.43 3.02
C ASN A 21 -19.54 8.92 2.96
N GLU A 22 -18.42 9.34 3.55
CA GLU A 22 -17.99 10.73 3.51
C GLU A 22 -17.33 11.02 2.17
N SER A 23 -17.93 11.93 1.41
CA SER A 23 -17.32 12.45 0.20
C SER A 23 -16.14 13.34 0.57
N ILE A 24 -14.93 12.81 0.45
CA ILE A 24 -13.71 13.59 0.57
C ILE A 24 -13.38 14.30 -0.76
N PRO A 25 -12.88 15.54 -0.74
CA PRO A 25 -12.35 16.18 -1.93
C PRO A 25 -11.25 15.33 -2.56
N LEU A 26 -11.17 15.34 -3.89
CA LEU A 26 -10.05 14.73 -4.59
C LEU A 26 -8.76 15.41 -4.12
N GLY A 27 -7.82 14.62 -3.60
CA GLY A 27 -6.53 15.15 -3.16
C GLY A 27 -5.74 15.73 -4.34
N ASP A 28 -5.01 16.81 -4.11
CA ASP A 28 -4.07 17.36 -5.08
C ASP A 28 -2.98 16.31 -5.38
N PRO A 29 -2.81 15.88 -6.65
CA PRO A 29 -1.77 14.93 -7.04
C PRO A 29 -0.33 15.38 -6.71
N MET A 30 -0.12 16.69 -6.47
CA MET A 30 1.18 17.26 -6.13
C MET A 30 1.41 17.37 -4.61
N THR A 31 0.56 16.73 -3.80
CA THR A 31 0.72 16.64 -2.34
C THR A 31 0.99 15.21 -1.90
N LEU A 32 1.78 15.05 -0.83
CA LEU A 32 2.00 13.74 -0.20
C LEU A 32 0.85 13.40 0.74
N ALA A 33 0.47 12.12 0.77
CA ALA A 33 -0.49 11.63 1.75
C ALA A 33 0.07 11.78 3.18
N ASP A 34 -0.81 12.07 4.13
CA ASP A 34 -0.48 12.04 5.55
C ASP A 34 -0.11 10.60 5.97
N PRO A 35 1.00 10.35 6.68
CA PRO A 35 1.33 9.00 7.14
C PRO A 35 0.31 8.42 8.14
N ASP A 36 -0.42 9.24 8.88
CA ASP A 36 -1.43 8.83 9.87
C ASP A 36 -2.80 8.64 9.21
N MET A 37 -2.91 7.55 8.46
CA MET A 37 -4.12 7.19 7.73
C MET A 37 -5.15 6.50 8.66
N PRO A 38 -6.45 6.81 8.58
CA PRO A 38 -7.49 6.19 9.41
C PRO A 38 -7.91 4.79 8.91
N TRP A 39 -7.00 4.07 8.23
CA TRP A 39 -7.23 2.76 7.64
C TRP A 39 -5.94 1.98 7.47
N PHE A 40 -6.06 0.69 7.16
CA PHE A 40 -4.96 -0.21 6.87
C PHE A 40 -4.81 -0.41 5.36
N SER A 41 -3.56 -0.29 4.89
CA SER A 41 -3.13 -0.71 3.56
C SER A 41 -2.16 -1.88 3.73
N VAL A 42 -2.52 -3.05 3.24
CA VAL A 42 -1.70 -4.27 3.31
C VAL A 42 -1.14 -4.56 1.93
N LYS A 43 0.17 -4.78 1.83
CA LYS A 43 0.86 -5.18 0.61
C LYS A 43 1.32 -6.63 0.73
N GLU A 44 1.00 -7.44 -0.27
CA GLU A 44 1.47 -8.82 -0.41
C GLU A 44 2.31 -8.99 -1.68
N ALA A 45 3.41 -9.73 -1.58
CA ALA A 45 4.30 -10.01 -2.70
C ALA A 45 3.86 -11.30 -3.41
N VAL A 46 3.75 -11.26 -4.74
CA VAL A 46 3.37 -12.41 -5.56
C VAL A 46 4.63 -13.19 -5.96
N LEU A 47 4.72 -14.44 -5.51
CA LEU A 47 5.87 -15.32 -5.75
C LEU A 47 5.52 -16.45 -6.74
N PRO A 48 6.29 -16.62 -7.83
CA PRO A 48 5.95 -17.56 -8.91
C PRO A 48 6.48 -18.99 -8.65
N PHE A 49 6.23 -19.58 -7.48
CA PHE A 49 6.82 -20.88 -7.09
C PHE A 49 6.53 -22.01 -8.09
N ALA A 50 5.35 -22.01 -8.72
CA ALA A 50 4.95 -23.04 -9.68
C ALA A 50 5.70 -22.94 -11.03
N ARG A 51 6.34 -21.81 -11.35
CA ARG A 51 6.97 -21.59 -12.65
C ARG A 51 8.46 -21.97 -12.69
N PHE A 52 9.12 -22.09 -11.53
CA PHE A 52 10.56 -22.35 -11.43
C PHE A 52 10.85 -23.53 -10.49
N PRO A 53 10.64 -24.77 -10.96
CA PRO A 53 10.95 -25.96 -10.16
C PRO A 53 12.45 -26.02 -9.84
N GLY A 54 12.78 -26.19 -8.57
CA GLY A 54 14.17 -26.27 -8.08
C GLY A 54 14.79 -24.95 -7.63
N VAL A 55 14.06 -23.83 -7.72
CA VAL A 55 14.51 -22.57 -7.10
C VAL A 55 14.28 -22.60 -5.59
N ASP A 56 15.21 -22.03 -4.83
CA ASP A 56 15.06 -21.87 -3.39
C ASP A 56 13.88 -20.94 -3.07
N THR A 57 12.95 -21.43 -2.25
CA THR A 57 11.76 -20.69 -1.79
C THR A 57 12.05 -19.82 -0.57
N ILE A 58 13.26 -19.88 -0.01
CA ILE A 58 13.68 -19.04 1.11
C ILE A 58 13.81 -17.59 0.65
N LEU A 59 13.18 -16.69 1.40
CA LEU A 59 13.28 -15.26 1.17
C LEU A 59 14.65 -14.75 1.61
N GLY A 60 15.29 -13.98 0.74
CA GLY A 60 16.58 -13.34 0.99
C GLY A 60 16.55 -11.85 0.66
N PRO A 61 17.71 -11.18 0.74
CA PRO A 61 17.84 -9.76 0.38
C PRO A 61 17.55 -9.48 -1.10
N GLU A 62 17.73 -10.50 -1.94
CA GLU A 62 17.43 -10.43 -3.36
C GLU A 62 15.93 -10.57 -3.62
N MET A 63 15.37 -9.63 -4.39
CA MET A 63 13.96 -9.65 -4.76
C MET A 63 13.66 -10.83 -5.70
N ARG A 64 12.70 -11.67 -5.32
CA ARG A 64 12.23 -12.84 -6.09
C ARG A 64 10.75 -12.79 -6.45
N SER A 65 10.03 -11.76 -6.01
CA SER A 65 8.62 -11.52 -6.37
C SER A 65 8.47 -11.06 -7.81
N THR A 66 7.44 -11.54 -8.49
CA THR A 66 7.09 -11.09 -9.86
C THR A 66 6.02 -10.02 -9.89
N GLY A 67 5.44 -9.69 -8.74
CA GLY A 67 4.42 -8.66 -8.61
C GLY A 67 4.04 -8.42 -7.16
N GLU A 68 3.04 -7.58 -6.98
CA GLU A 68 2.49 -7.20 -5.68
C GLU A 68 0.99 -6.94 -5.79
N VAL A 69 0.28 -7.22 -4.70
CA VAL A 69 -1.15 -6.93 -4.52
C VAL A 69 -1.28 -6.01 -3.31
N MET A 70 -2.28 -5.11 -3.35
CA MET A 70 -2.59 -4.23 -2.23
C MET A 70 -4.07 -4.38 -1.84
N GLY A 71 -4.30 -4.72 -0.57
CA GLY A 71 -5.62 -4.72 0.06
C GLY A 71 -5.79 -3.50 0.96
N TRP A 72 -6.99 -2.94 0.98
CA TRP A 72 -7.30 -1.74 1.75
C TRP A 72 -8.62 -1.87 2.51
N ASP A 73 -8.61 -1.58 3.81
CA ASP A 73 -9.80 -1.56 4.67
C ASP A 73 -9.53 -0.80 5.98
N ARG A 74 -10.57 -0.44 6.73
CA ARG A 74 -10.44 0.14 8.08
C ARG A 74 -10.14 -0.89 9.15
N ASP A 75 -10.40 -2.16 8.85
CA ASP A 75 -10.13 -3.27 9.74
C ASP A 75 -9.00 -4.13 9.18
N PHE A 76 -7.95 -4.36 9.98
CA PHE A 76 -6.75 -5.06 9.53
C PHE A 76 -7.02 -6.45 8.94
N PRO A 77 -7.81 -7.35 9.57
CA PRO A 77 -8.16 -8.65 9.00
C PRO A 77 -8.85 -8.56 7.63
N ARG A 78 -9.68 -7.53 7.41
CA ARG A 78 -10.34 -7.30 6.11
C ARG A 78 -9.35 -6.80 5.07
N ALA A 79 -8.49 -5.86 5.43
CA ALA A 79 -7.45 -5.36 4.53
C ALA A 79 -6.49 -6.49 4.13
N PHE A 80 -6.12 -7.35 5.08
CA PHE A 80 -5.32 -8.54 4.84
C PHE A 80 -6.01 -9.52 3.90
N LEU A 81 -7.29 -9.86 4.14
CA LEU A 81 -8.05 -10.76 3.27
C LEU A 81 -8.17 -10.23 1.83
N LYS A 82 -8.27 -8.90 1.64
CA LYS A 82 -8.31 -8.28 0.31
C LYS A 82 -6.96 -8.29 -0.42
N ALA A 83 -5.85 -8.47 0.30
CA ALA A 83 -4.51 -8.48 -0.28
C ALA A 83 -4.06 -9.88 -0.76
N GLN A 84 -4.76 -10.93 -0.29
CA GLN A 84 -4.47 -12.34 -0.58
C GLN A 84 -4.91 -12.78 -1.97
#